data_AF-A0A383CSX8-F1
#
_entry.id   AF-A0A383CSX8-F1
#
_cell.length_a   1.000
_cell.length_b   1.000
_cell.length_c   1.000
_cell.angle_alpha   90.00
_cell.angle_beta   90.00
_cell.angle_gamma   90.00
#
_symmetry.space_group_name_H-M   'P 1'
#
loop_
_entity.id
_entity.type
_entity.pdbx_description
1 polymer ?
#
loop_
_entity_poly.entity_id
_entity_poly.type
_entity_poly.pdbx_seq_one_letter_code
_entity_poly.pdbx_strand_id
1 'polypeptide(L)'
;MKKEKKDKDNTISAVDFLTLKIERNMTEVGQETSKGKRAELFKYQDRLVDFLMEETERVRQTKDLEQIENALSKLEFLRRE
;
A
#
# COMPACT_ATOMS: atom_id res chain seq x y z
N MET A 1 26.10 -23.11 -16.24
CA MET A 1 24.96 -23.57 -15.42
C MET A 1 24.43 -22.36 -14.64
N LYS A 2 23.47 -21.61 -15.21
CA LYS A 2 22.83 -20.50 -14.50
C LYS A 2 21.82 -21.13 -13.54
N LYS A 3 22.09 -21.06 -12.23
CA LYS A 3 21.09 -21.43 -11.23
C LYS A 3 20.07 -20.30 -11.22
N GLU A 4 18.98 -20.49 -11.96
CA GLU A 4 17.75 -19.74 -11.77
C GLU A 4 17.33 -19.94 -10.30
N LYS A 5 17.44 -18.87 -9.51
CA LYS A 5 16.88 -18.86 -8.16
C LYS A 5 15.37 -18.93 -8.34
N LYS A 6 14.86 -20.11 -8.07
CA LYS A 6 13.45 -20.48 -8.01
C LYS A 6 12.72 -19.49 -7.09
N ASP A 7 11.83 -18.68 -7.67
CA ASP A 7 10.85 -17.86 -6.96
C ASP A 7 10.12 -18.73 -5.94
N LYS A 8 10.52 -18.59 -4.68
CA LYS A 8 9.83 -19.12 -3.51
C LYS A 8 9.80 -17.97 -2.54
N ASP A 9 8.59 -17.58 -2.14
CA ASP A 9 8.26 -16.49 -1.24
C ASP A 9 8.05 -15.13 -1.90
N ASN A 10 7.10 -15.05 -2.84
CA ASN A 10 6.51 -13.77 -3.28
C ASN A 10 5.51 -13.22 -2.23
N THR A 11 5.87 -13.34 -0.94
CA THR A 11 5.07 -12.86 0.18
C THR A 11 5.35 -11.38 0.36
N ILE A 12 4.59 -10.54 -0.36
CA ILE A 12 4.60 -9.09 -0.18
C ILE A 12 4.08 -8.74 1.23
N SER A 13 4.67 -7.74 1.88
CA SER A 13 4.19 -7.27 3.18
C SER A 13 2.79 -6.65 3.04
N ALA A 14 1.99 -6.68 4.11
CA ALA A 14 0.66 -6.07 4.10
C ALA A 14 0.73 -4.57 3.80
N VAL A 15 1.74 -3.88 4.35
CA VAL A 15 2.04 -2.47 4.10
C VAL A 15 2.30 -2.19 2.62
N ASP A 16 3.18 -2.99 1.99
CA ASP A 16 3.50 -2.81 0.57
C ASP A 16 2.29 -3.11 -0.33
N PHE A 17 1.53 -4.16 0.00
CA PHE A 17 0.31 -4.51 -0.72
C PHE A 17 -0.74 -3.38 -0.67
N LEU A 18 -0.98 -2.82 0.51
CA LEU A 18 -1.94 -1.73 0.70
C LEU A 18 -1.50 -0.47 -0.03
N THR A 19 -0.21 -0.15 0.02
CA THR A 19 0.37 1.01 -0.70
C THR A 19 0.15 0.90 -2.20
N LEU A 20 0.42 -0.27 -2.80
CA LEU A 20 0.17 -0.52 -4.23
C LEU A 20 -1.31 -0.39 -4.61
N LYS A 21 -2.22 -0.81 -3.72
CA LYS A 21 -3.67 -0.66 -3.95
C LYS A 21 -4.10 0.80 -3.93
N ILE A 22 -3.56 1.58 -3.02
CA ILE A 22 -3.79 3.03 -2.92
C ILE A 22 -3.30 3.74 -4.18
N GLU A 23 -2.06 3.50 -4.60
CA GLU A 23 -1.49 4.09 -5.82
C GLU A 23 -2.36 3.85 -7.06
N ARG A 24 -2.79 2.60 -7.23
CA ARG A 24 -3.66 2.23 -8.33
C ARG A 24 -5.01 2.95 -8.26
N ASN A 25 -5.60 3.02 -7.08
CA ASN A 25 -6.88 3.68 -6.89
C ASN A 25 -6.79 5.20 -7.15
N MET A 26 -5.71 5.86 -6.73
CA MET A 26 -5.43 7.27 -7.05
C MET A 26 -5.27 7.48 -8.57
N THR A 27 -4.57 6.57 -9.25
CA THR A 27 -4.46 6.59 -10.72
C THR A 27 -5.84 6.47 -11.39
N GLU A 28 -6.69 5.56 -10.91
CA GLU A 28 -8.06 5.36 -11.42
C GLU A 28 -8.97 6.58 -11.13
N VAL A 29 -8.76 7.29 -10.02
CA VAL A 29 -9.47 8.56 -9.71
C VAL A 29 -9.08 9.68 -10.67
N GLY A 30 -7.79 9.75 -11.04
CA GLY A 30 -7.27 10.74 -11.99
C GLY A 30 -7.75 10.54 -13.43
N GLN A 31 -8.27 9.34 -13.75
CA GLN A 31 -8.89 9.07 -15.05
C GLN A 31 -10.29 9.66 -15.15
N GLU A 32 -10.75 9.89 -16.40
CA GLU A 32 -12.07 10.42 -16.69
C GLU A 32 -13.16 9.39 -16.34
N THR A 33 -13.57 9.39 -15.07
CA THR A 33 -14.56 8.49 -14.47
C THR A 33 -15.87 9.22 -14.19
N SER A 34 -16.97 8.47 -14.16
CA SER A 34 -18.28 9.03 -13.79
C SER A 34 -18.28 9.54 -12.34
N LYS A 35 -19.10 10.56 -12.03
CA LYS A 35 -19.21 11.11 -10.67
C LYS A 35 -19.52 10.03 -9.61
N GLY A 36 -20.39 9.08 -9.95
CA GLY A 36 -20.73 7.96 -9.06
C GLY A 36 -19.54 7.04 -8.81
N LYS A 37 -18.80 6.67 -9.88
CA LYS A 37 -17.62 5.82 -9.76
C LYS A 37 -16.51 6.50 -8.96
N ARG A 38 -16.30 7.80 -9.17
CA ARG A 38 -15.33 8.59 -8.42
C ARG A 38 -15.62 8.61 -6.91
N ALA A 39 -16.89 8.75 -6.52
CA ALA A 39 -17.30 8.70 -5.12
C ALA A 39 -17.07 7.33 -4.48
N GLU A 40 -17.26 6.24 -5.23
CA GLU A 40 -16.92 4.89 -4.77
C GLU A 40 -15.41 4.71 -4.58
N LEU A 41 -14.60 5.20 -5.52
CA LEU A 41 -13.14 5.13 -5.44
C LEU A 41 -12.61 5.90 -4.23
N PHE A 42 -13.19 7.06 -3.88
CA PHE A 42 -12.84 7.77 -2.65
C PHE A 42 -13.19 6.99 -1.38
N LYS A 43 -14.42 6.45 -1.29
CA LYS A 43 -14.80 5.61 -0.12
C LYS A 43 -13.92 4.37 0.02
N TYR A 44 -13.50 3.80 -1.10
CA TYR A 44 -12.59 2.67 -1.12
C TYR A 44 -11.17 3.10 -0.71
N GLN A 45 -10.71 4.26 -1.18
CA GLN A 45 -9.45 4.89 -0.78
C GLN A 45 -9.35 5.07 0.74
N ASP A 46 -10.39 5.66 1.35
CA ASP A 46 -10.41 5.94 2.80
C ASP A 46 -10.20 4.65 3.60
N ARG A 47 -10.90 3.56 3.22
CA ARG A 47 -10.75 2.25 3.87
C ARG A 47 -9.35 1.66 3.69
N LEU A 48 -8.75 1.83 2.53
CA LEU A 48 -7.38 1.34 2.28
C LEU A 48 -6.37 2.09 3.16
N VAL A 49 -6.56 3.40 3.35
CA VAL A 49 -5.73 4.21 4.25
C VAL A 49 -5.93 3.77 5.69
N ASP A 50 -7.17 3.53 6.13
CA ASP A 50 -7.44 3.01 7.48
C ASP A 50 -6.71 1.69 7.74
N PHE A 51 -6.81 0.74 6.81
CA PHE A 51 -6.07 -0.53 6.93
C PHE A 51 -4.56 -0.35 6.93
N LEU A 52 -4.03 0.58 6.13
CA LEU A 52 -2.60 0.88 6.13
C LEU A 52 -2.15 1.43 7.49
N MET A 53 -2.93 2.34 8.07
CA MET A 53 -2.66 2.87 9.41
C MET A 53 -2.68 1.77 10.48
N GLU A 54 -3.64 0.85 10.42
CA GLU A 54 -3.69 -0.31 11.33
C GLU A 54 -2.46 -1.23 11.19
N GLU A 55 -2.07 -1.56 9.96
CA GLU A 55 -0.92 -2.43 9.71
C GLU A 55 0.41 -1.76 10.07
N THR A 56 0.56 -0.46 9.79
CA THR A 56 1.76 0.29 10.23
C THR A 56 1.86 0.36 11.76
N GLU A 57 0.74 0.50 12.48
CA GLU A 57 0.72 0.44 13.94
C GLU A 57 1.14 -0.95 14.45
N ARG A 58 0.67 -2.03 13.82
CA ARG A 58 1.09 -3.40 14.16
C ARG A 58 2.58 -3.59 13.95
N VAL A 59 3.10 -3.14 12.80
CA VAL A 59 4.54 -3.19 12.50
C VAL A 59 5.34 -2.38 13.53
N ARG A 60 4.86 -1.22 13.97
CA ARG A 60 5.53 -0.43 15.03
C ARG A 60 5.68 -1.20 16.33
N GLN A 61 4.76 -2.10 16.64
CA GLN A 61 4.78 -2.90 17.87
C GLN A 61 5.77 -4.08 17.82
N THR A 62 6.17 -4.54 16.63
CA THR A 62 7.08 -5.70 16.47
C THR A 62 8.54 -5.38 16.81
N LYS A 63 8.91 -4.08 16.92
CA LYS A 63 10.28 -3.58 17.09
C LYS A 63 11.25 -3.99 15.97
N ASP A 64 10.73 -4.47 14.85
CA ASP A 64 11.51 -4.74 13.64
C ASP A 64 11.79 -3.40 12.93
N LEU A 65 13.01 -2.88 13.10
CA LEU A 65 13.40 -1.58 12.57
C LEU A 65 13.29 -1.52 11.04
N GLU A 66 13.60 -2.61 10.33
CA GLU A 66 13.54 -2.64 8.87
C GLU A 66 12.09 -2.52 8.39
N GLN A 67 11.16 -3.24 9.03
CA GLN A 67 9.75 -3.13 8.69
C GLN A 67 9.15 -1.77 9.09
N ILE A 68 9.58 -1.21 10.23
CA ILE A 68 9.15 0.12 10.67
C ILE A 68 9.60 1.19 9.68
N GLU A 69 10.87 1.16 9.25
CA GLU A 69 11.40 2.07 8.25
C GLU A 69 10.66 1.93 6.91
N ASN A 70 10.38 0.70 6.48
CA ASN A 70 9.57 0.46 5.28
C ASN A 70 8.17 1.09 5.41
N ALA A 71 7.48 0.85 6.52
CA ALA A 71 6.15 1.40 6.78
C ALA A 71 6.12 2.93 6.78
N LEU A 72 7.09 3.57 7.45
CA LEU A 72 7.22 5.03 7.45
C LEU A 72 7.51 5.58 6.05
N SER A 73 8.39 4.92 5.29
CA SER A 73 8.70 5.32 3.92
C SER A 73 7.46 5.25 3.01
N LYS A 74 6.60 4.24 3.16
CA LYS A 74 5.35 4.16 2.39
C LYS A 74 4.35 5.26 2.76
N LEU A 75 4.22 5.57 4.04
CA LEU A 75 3.38 6.69 4.50
C LEU A 75 3.88 8.03 3.96
N GLU A 76 5.19 8.26 3.96
CA GLU A 76 5.78 9.46 3.36
C GLU A 76 5.52 9.56 1.87
N PHE A 77 5.66 8.44 1.15
CA PHE A 77 5.39 8.37 -0.28
C PHE A 77 3.94 8.78 -0.59
N LEU A 78 2.97 8.22 0.13
CA LEU A 78 1.55 8.54 -0.05
C LEU A 78 1.16 9.97 0.34
N ARG A 79 1.97 10.67 1.15
CA ARG A 79 1.71 12.06 1.56
C ARG A 79 2.24 13.10 0.56
N ARG A 80 3.13 12.72 -0.36
CA ARG A 80 3.79 13.64 -1.29
C ARG A 80 3.00 13.84 -2.60
N GLU A 81 2.07 12.96 -2.91
CA GLU A 81 1.08 13.07 -4.00
C GLU A 81 -0.18 13.80 -3.50
#